data_AF-A0A564FSW9-F1
#
_entry.id   AF-A0A564FSW9-F1
#
_cell.length_a   1.000
_cell.length_b   1.000
_cell.length_c   1.000
_cell.angle_alpha   90.00
_cell.angle_beta   90.00
_cell.angle_gamma   90.00
#
_symmetry.space_group_name_H-M   'P 1'
#
loop_
_entity.id
_entity.type
_entity.pdbx_description
1 polymer ?
#
loop_
_entity_poly.entity_id
_entity_poly.type
_entity_poly.pdbx_seq_one_letter_code
_entity_poly.pdbx_strand_id
1 'polypeptide(L)' 'MREAVGAAEARRLYLLPYSPGLNPIENAFAKLKALLRTAAARTGPDLRDAIRNAFTHFTPCECRNFITAAGYDDDLTVAT' A
#
# COMPACT_ATOMS: atom_id res chain seq x y z
N MET A 1 -16.88 13.17 2.57
CA MET A 1 -15.55 12.50 2.67
C MET A 1 -14.52 13.32 3.46
N ARG A 2 -14.38 14.64 3.24
CA ARG A 2 -13.48 15.49 4.05
C ARG A 2 -13.85 15.55 5.54
N GLU A 3 -15.11 15.41 5.90
CA GLU A 3 -15.52 15.50 7.32
C GLU A 3 -15.25 14.20 8.10
N ALA A 4 -15.42 13.04 7.46
CA ALA A 4 -15.25 11.73 8.11
C ALA A 4 -13.81 11.45 8.60
N VAL A 5 -12.80 12.04 7.96
CA VAL A 5 -11.39 11.84 8.31
C VAL A 5 -10.99 12.67 9.54
N GLY A 6 -11.69 13.78 9.83
CA GLY A 6 -11.36 14.65 10.97
C GLY A 6 -11.70 14.03 12.32
N ALA A 7 -12.69 13.13 12.38
CA ALA A 7 -13.15 12.49 13.61
C ALA A 7 -12.20 11.39 14.12
N ALA A 8 -11.21 10.97 13.32
CA ALA A 8 -10.32 9.85 13.62
C ALA A 8 -8.88 10.27 13.98
N GLU A 9 -8.65 11.57 14.29
CA GLU A 9 -7.31 12.14 14.53
C GLU A 9 -6.28 11.84 13.42
N ALA A 10 -6.76 11.56 12.21
CA ALA A 10 -5.92 11.17 11.09
C ALA A 10 -5.19 12.40 10.51
N ARG A 11 -3.85 12.35 10.50
CA ARG A 11 -3.02 13.33 9.81
C ARG A 11 -3.16 13.16 8.30
N ARG A 12 -3.46 14.26 7.60
CA ARG A 12 -3.44 14.28 6.13
C ARG A 12 -2.07 14.68 5.64
N LEU A 13 -1.44 13.80 4.87
CA LEU A 13 -0.22 14.11 4.13
C LEU A 13 -0.60 14.68 2.76
N TYR A 14 0.03 15.78 2.38
CA TYR A 14 -0.18 16.38 1.06
C TYR A 14 0.67 15.62 0.03
N LEU A 15 0.02 15.09 -1.00
CA LEU A 15 0.69 14.44 -2.13
C LEU A 15 0.62 15.38 -3.34
N LEU A 16 1.78 15.70 -3.91
CA LEU A 16 1.85 16.51 -5.12
C LEU A 16 1.11 15.81 -6.28
N PRO A 17 0.41 16.56 -7.15
CA PRO A 17 -0.21 15.99 -8.34
C PRO A 17 0.80 15.22 -9.20
N TYR A 18 0.35 14.10 -9.80
CA TYR A 18 1.13 13.27 -10.72
C TYR A 18 2.50 12.82 -10.19
N SER A 19 2.63 12.65 -8.88
CA SER A 19 3.88 12.23 -8.22
C SER A 19 3.77 10.79 -7.71
N PRO A 20 3.67 9.78 -8.59
CA PRO A 20 3.50 8.38 -8.16
C PRO A 20 4.69 7.88 -7.33
N GLY A 21 5.89 8.42 -7.56
CA GLY A 21 7.08 8.08 -6.76
C GLY A 21 6.98 8.49 -5.28
N LEU A 22 6.07 9.42 -4.94
CA LEU A 22 5.82 9.85 -3.56
C LEU A 22 4.64 9.10 -2.93
N ASN A 23 4.07 8.09 -3.59
CA ASN A 23 2.97 7.31 -3.04
C ASN A 23 3.45 5.89 -2.71
N PRO A 24 3.61 5.52 -1.42
CA PRO A 24 4.17 4.22 -1.04
C PRO A 24 3.32 3.04 -1.50
N ILE A 25 2.04 3.28 -1.80
CA ILE A 25 1.13 2.24 -2.30
C ILE A 25 1.55 1.73 -3.69
N GLU A 26 2.26 2.52 -4.50
CA GLU A 26 2.63 2.14 -5.86
C GLU A 26 3.54 0.92 -5.89
N ASN A 27 4.55 0.87 -5.00
CA ASN A 27 5.44 -0.29 -4.87
C ASN A 27 4.68 -1.53 -4.39
N ALA A 28 3.77 -1.37 -3.42
CA ALA A 28 2.93 -2.46 -2.94
C ALA A 28 2.01 -2.99 -4.05
N PHE A 29 1.39 -2.11 -4.84
CA PHE A 29 0.55 -2.51 -5.98
C PHE A 29 1.35 -3.14 -7.11
N ALA A 30 2.59 -2.71 -7.35
CA ALA A 30 3.47 -3.35 -8.33
C ALA A 30 3.70 -4.82 -7.96
N LYS A 31 4.06 -5.11 -6.70
CA LYS A 31 4.22 -6.49 -6.18
C LYS A 31 2.91 -7.28 -6.23
N LEU A 32 1.81 -6.69 -5.76
CA LEU A 32 0.49 -7.34 -5.78
C LEU A 32 0.10 -7.74 -7.21
N LYS A 33 0.24 -6.83 -8.18
CA LYS A 33 -0.03 -7.12 -9.60
C LYS A 33 0.85 -8.25 -10.14
N ALA A 34 2.12 -8.32 -9.73
CA ALA A 34 2.99 -9.42 -10.15
C ALA A 34 2.47 -10.78 -9.64
N LEU A 35 2.15 -10.87 -8.34
CA LEU A 35 1.59 -12.09 -7.72
C LEU A 35 0.28 -12.53 -8.37
N LEU A 36 -0.63 -11.58 -8.62
CA LEU A 36 -1.92 -11.87 -9.25
C LEU A 36 -1.78 -12.31 -10.71
N ARG A 37 -0.81 -11.75 -11.45
CA ARG A 37 -0.52 -12.19 -12.82
C ARG A 37 0.00 -13.62 -12.84
N THR A 38 0.82 -14.00 -11.86
CA THR A 38 1.29 -15.38 -11.70
C THR A 38 0.14 -16.33 -11.34
N ALA A 39 -0.80 -15.91 -10.49
CA ALA A 39 -1.94 -16.72 -10.09
C ALA A 39 -2.94 -16.98 -11.24
N ALA A 40 -2.98 -16.11 -12.25
CA ALA A 40 -3.76 -16.27 -13.48
C ALA A 40 -5.26 -16.60 -13.31
N ALA A 41 -5.87 -16.17 -12.19
CA ALA A 41 -7.28 -16.39 -11.90
C ALA A 41 -8.20 -15.85 -13.01
N ARG A 42 -9.25 -16.61 -13.35
CA ARG A 42 -10.21 -16.28 -14.42
C ARG A 42 -11.64 -16.04 -13.94
N THR A 43 -11.89 -16.21 -12.64
CA THR A 43 -13.19 -15.97 -12.02
C THR A 43 -13.06 -14.97 -10.88
N GLY A 44 -14.17 -14.29 -10.56
CA GLY A 44 -14.23 -13.37 -9.42
C GLY A 44 -13.89 -14.03 -8.07
N PRO A 45 -14.44 -15.21 -7.74
CA PRO A 45 -14.06 -15.96 -6.54
C PRO A 45 -12.57 -16.27 -6.48
N ASP A 46 -12.00 -16.86 -7.53
CA ASP A 46 -10.58 -17.24 -7.57
C ASP A 46 -9.67 -16.01 -7.45
N LEU A 47 -10.07 -14.87 -8.02
CA LEU A 47 -9.33 -13.62 -7.88
C LEU A 47 -9.32 -13.14 -6.42
N ARG A 48 -10.42 -13.27 -5.67
CA ARG A 48 -10.45 -12.89 -4.25
C ARG A 48 -9.57 -13.81 -3.40
N ASP A 49 -9.55 -15.10 -3.70
CA ASP A 49 -8.64 -16.06 -3.06
C ASP A 49 -7.18 -15.75 -3.39
N ALA A 50 -6.88 -15.44 -4.66
CA ALA A 50 -5.55 -15.03 -5.08
C ALA A 50 -5.09 -13.73 -4.39
N ILE A 51 -5.99 -12.76 -4.19
CA ILE A 51 -5.68 -11.53 -3.44
C ILE A 51 -5.36 -11.85 -1.97
N ARG A 52 -6.19 -12.68 -1.30
CA ARG A 52 -5.91 -13.11 0.08
C ARG A 52 -4.55 -13.79 0.20
N ASN A 53 -4.26 -14.73 -0.69
CA ASN A 53 -2.97 -15.41 -0.73
C ASN A 53 -1.83 -14.45 -1.04
N ALA A 54 -1.99 -13.51 -1.98
CA ALA A 54 -0.95 -12.54 -2.29
C ALA A 54 -0.52 -11.71 -1.08
N PHE A 55 -1.46 -11.34 -0.20
CA PHE A 55 -1.14 -10.58 1.01
C PHE A 55 -0.32 -11.36 2.05
N THR A 56 -0.31 -12.70 2.03
CA THR A 56 0.53 -13.49 2.93
C THR A 56 2.02 -13.40 2.55
N HIS A 57 2.34 -12.93 1.35
CA HIS A 57 3.71 -12.74 0.86
C HIS A 57 4.30 -11.36 1.20
N PHE A 58 3.56 -10.48 1.89
CA PHE A 58 4.06 -9.19 2.34
C PHE A 58 4.62 -9.30 3.75
N THR A 59 5.80 -8.73 3.96
CA THR A 59 6.42 -8.70 5.30
C THR A 59 6.36 -7.30 5.89
N PRO A 60 6.31 -7.15 7.23
CA PRO A 60 6.33 -5.83 7.86
C PRO A 60 7.57 -5.00 7.49
N CYS A 61 8.72 -5.65 7.31
CA CYS A 61 9.97 -4.99 6.91
C CYS A 61 9.86 -4.40 5.50
N GLU A 62 9.35 -5.19 4.56
CA GLU A 62 9.14 -4.74 3.19
C GLU A 62 8.12 -3.60 3.11
N CYS A 63 7.03 -3.67 3.90
CA CYS A 63 6.05 -2.57 3.98
C CYS A 63 6.68 -1.27 4.48
N ARG A 64 7.58 -1.33 5.47
CA ARG A 64 8.34 -0.15 5.91
C ARG A 64 9.22 0.39 4.79
N ASN A 65 9.90 -0.48 4.05
CA ASN A 65 10.74 -0.06 2.92
C ASN A 65 9.94 0.67 1.83
N PHE A 66 8.67 0.32 1.60
CA PHE A 66 7.83 1.06 0.65
C PHE A 66 7.54 2.50 1.12
N ILE A 67 7.36 2.71 2.43
CA ILE A 67 7.13 4.01 3.06
C ILE A 67 8.41 4.87 2.98
N THR A 68 9.54 4.29 3.37
CA THR A 68 10.90 4.87 3.22
C THR A 68 11.19 5.27 1.78
N ALA A 69 10.93 4.39 0.81
CA ALA A 69 11.18 4.66 -0.61
C ALA A 69 10.35 5.83 -1.17
N ALA A 70 9.22 6.14 -0.55
CA ALA A 70 8.38 7.30 -0.89
C ALA A 70 8.77 8.59 -0.14
N GLY A 71 9.81 8.55 0.71
CA GLY A 71 10.36 9.70 1.43
C GLY A 71 9.72 9.97 2.79
N TYR A 72 9.07 8.97 3.40
CA TYR A 72 8.36 9.11 4.69
C TYR A 72 9.09 8.48 5.89
N ASP A 73 10.42 8.39 5.87
CA ASP A 73 11.22 7.82 6.97
C ASP A 73 11.02 8.55 8.31
N ASP A 74 10.94 9.89 8.30
CA ASP A 74 10.77 10.68 9.51
C ASP A 74 9.42 10.41 10.20
N ASP A 75 8.36 10.11 9.44
CA ASP A 75 7.03 9.79 9.99
C ASP A 75 6.99 8.40 10.66
N LEU A 76 7.97 7.51 10.41
CA LEU A 76 8.09 6.21 11.10
C LEU A 76 8.71 6.34 12.50
N THR A 77 9.44 7.43 12.79
CA THR A 77 10.13 7.64 14.06
C THR A 77 9.22 8.11 15.20
N VAL A 78 8.01 8.60 14.87
CA VAL A 78 7.01 9.08 15.84
C VAL A 78 6.11 7.95 16.37
N ALA A 79 6.20 6.75 15.77
CA ALA A 79 5.37 5.59 16.13
C ALA A 79 6.04 4.62 17.13
N THR A 80 7.13 5.03 17.78
CA THR A 80 7.80 4.27 18.87
C THR A 80 7.52 4.93 20.21
#